data_AF-A0A060CL35-F1
#
_entry.id   AF-A0A060CL35-F1
#
_cell.length_a   1.000
_cell.length_b   1.000
_cell.length_c   1.000
_cell.angle_alpha   90.00
_cell.angle_beta   90.00
_cell.angle_gamma   90.00
#
_symmetry.space_group_name_H-M   'P 1'
#
loop_
_entity.id
_entity.type
_entity.pdbx_description
1 polymer ?
#
loop_
_entity_poly.entity_id
_entity_poly.type
_entity_poly.pdbx_seq_one_letter_code
_entity_poly.pdbx_strand_id
1 'polypeptide(L)'
;MWTEWNGKYRDTVRDFWRGQPNTLDEFASRLTGSSDLYEHSGRRPFASVNFVTAHDGFTLADLVSFNEKHNEANLDGNQDGADDNRSWNCGAEGPTQDSTVVALR
;
A
#
# COMPACT_ATOMS: atom_id res chain seq x y z
N MET A 1 -24.52 -11.61 -0.04
CA MET A 1 -23.23 -11.85 0.65
C MET A 1 -22.34 -10.67 0.33
N TRP A 2 -21.68 -10.08 1.32
CA TRP A 2 -20.82 -8.89 1.12
C TRP A 2 -19.36 -9.29 1.01
N THR A 3 -18.62 -8.56 0.18
CA THR A 3 -17.15 -8.59 0.10
C THR A 3 -16.60 -7.28 0.65
N GLU A 4 -15.41 -7.30 1.25
CA GLU A 4 -14.84 -6.17 1.96
C GLU A 4 -13.49 -5.79 1.37
N TRP A 5 -13.26 -4.48 1.25
CA TRP A 5 -11.96 -3.93 0.88
C TRP A 5 -10.96 -4.18 2.01
N ASN A 6 -9.95 -5.00 1.74
CA ASN A 6 -9.01 -5.42 2.77
C ASN A 6 -7.86 -4.41 2.91
N GLY A 7 -8.08 -3.38 3.73
CA GLY A 7 -7.04 -2.41 4.08
C GLY A 7 -5.84 -3.03 4.79
N LYS A 8 -6.04 -4.11 5.56
CA LYS A 8 -4.96 -4.85 6.24
C LYS A 8 -4.03 -5.52 5.22
N TYR A 9 -4.57 -6.05 4.13
CA TYR A 9 -3.81 -6.56 2.99
C TYR A 9 -2.97 -5.46 2.34
N ARG A 10 -3.60 -4.34 1.98
CA ARG A 10 -2.93 -3.17 1.36
C ARG A 10 -1.70 -2.77 2.15
N ASP A 11 -1.92 -2.55 3.44
CA ASP A 11 -0.95 -2.06 4.40
C ASP A 11 0.22 -3.02 4.61
N THR A 12 -0.09 -4.31 4.84
CA THR A 12 0.93 -5.35 5.07
C THR A 12 1.79 -5.60 3.83
N VAL A 13 1.18 -5.63 2.64
CA VAL A 13 1.91 -5.85 1.39
C VAL A 13 2.85 -4.68 1.10
N ARG A 14 2.40 -3.45 1.33
CA ARG A 14 3.26 -2.26 1.22
C ARG A 14 4.44 -2.31 2.20
N ASP A 15 4.18 -2.64 3.47
CA ASP A 15 5.23 -2.77 4.49
C ASP A 15 6.26 -3.85 4.16
N PHE A 16 5.79 -5.01 3.70
CA PHE A 16 6.67 -6.10 3.28
C PHE A 16 7.61 -5.67 2.15
N TRP A 17 7.07 -5.03 1.10
CA TRP A 17 7.87 -4.63 -0.06
C TRP A 17 8.80 -3.45 0.20
N ARG A 18 8.41 -2.49 1.05
CA ARG A 18 9.32 -1.39 1.45
C ARG A 18 10.39 -1.81 2.46
N GLY A 19 10.44 -3.09 2.83
CA GLY A 19 11.47 -3.65 3.69
C GLY A 19 11.28 -3.38 5.19
N GLN A 20 10.05 -3.16 5.66
CA GLN A 20 9.79 -3.07 7.09
C GLN A 20 10.11 -4.41 7.80
N PRO A 21 10.80 -4.37 8.96
CA PRO A 21 11.14 -5.57 9.70
C PRO A 21 9.89 -6.26 10.28
N ASN A 22 10.00 -7.57 10.52
CA ASN A 22 8.96 -8.37 11.20
C ASN A 22 7.59 -8.36 10.50
N THR A 23 7.56 -8.45 9.16
CA THR A 23 6.33 -8.43 8.36
C THR A 23 5.93 -9.79 7.78
N LEU A 24 6.79 -10.81 7.87
CA LEU A 24 6.63 -12.08 7.14
C LEU A 24 5.42 -12.92 7.59
N ASP A 25 5.17 -12.96 8.89
CA ASP A 25 4.03 -13.67 9.51
C ASP A 25 2.69 -13.05 9.10
N GLU A 26 2.60 -11.73 9.20
CA GLU A 26 1.41 -10.99 8.82
C GLU A 26 1.19 -11.06 7.30
N PHE A 27 2.27 -10.97 6.52
CA PHE A 27 2.24 -11.13 5.07
C PHE A 27 1.72 -12.51 4.66
N ALA A 28 2.19 -13.58 5.32
CA ALA A 28 1.72 -14.94 5.04
C ALA A 28 0.20 -15.04 5.23
N SER A 29 -0.32 -14.50 6.32
CA SER A 29 -1.76 -14.47 6.60
C SER A 29 -2.55 -13.72 5.52
N ARG A 30 -2.02 -12.57 5.05
CA ARG A 30 -2.65 -11.80 3.95
C ARG A 30 -2.64 -12.54 2.63
N LEU A 31 -1.51 -13.16 2.28
CA LEU A 31 -1.32 -13.87 1.03
C LEU A 31 -2.23 -15.10 0.93
N THR A 32 -2.49 -15.79 2.05
CA THR A 32 -3.34 -17.00 2.09
C THR A 32 -4.82 -16.70 2.35
N GLY A 33 -5.29 -15.51 1.99
CA GLY A 33 -6.72 -15.18 2.00
C GLY A 33 -7.24 -14.58 3.31
N SER A 34 -6.37 -14.14 4.21
CA SER A 34 -6.73 -13.45 5.47
C SER A 34 -7.75 -14.22 6.30
N SER A 35 -7.52 -15.52 6.50
CA SER A 35 -8.44 -16.39 7.25
C SER A 35 -8.68 -15.89 8.67
N ASP A 36 -7.68 -15.26 9.29
CA ASP A 36 -7.79 -14.58 10.59
C ASP A 36 -8.91 -13.53 10.65
N LEU A 37 -9.27 -12.92 9.51
CA LEU A 37 -10.35 -11.92 9.43
C LEU A 37 -11.71 -12.54 9.04
N TYR A 38 -11.71 -13.56 8.20
CA TYR A 38 -12.93 -14.00 7.50
C TYR A 38 -13.44 -15.38 7.94
N GLU A 39 -12.55 -16.29 8.33
CA GLU A 39 -12.88 -17.70 8.57
C GLU A 39 -13.85 -17.88 9.75
N HIS A 40 -13.64 -17.15 10.85
CA HIS A 40 -14.51 -17.22 12.04
C HIS A 40 -15.97 -16.86 11.77
N SER A 41 -16.23 -16.06 10.73
CA SER A 41 -17.57 -15.68 10.29
C SER A 41 -18.16 -16.62 9.22
N GLY A 42 -17.47 -17.74 8.92
CA GLY A 42 -17.84 -18.68 7.86
C GLY A 42 -17.63 -18.13 6.44
N ARG A 43 -16.95 -16.98 6.30
CA ARG A 43 -16.70 -16.32 5.01
C ARG A 43 -15.48 -16.95 4.35
N ARG A 44 -15.61 -17.20 3.05
CA ARG A 44 -14.54 -17.79 2.23
C ARG A 44 -13.54 -16.71 1.77
N PRO A 45 -12.35 -17.07 1.27
CA PRO A 45 -11.32 -16.10 0.87
C PRO A 45 -11.78 -15.01 -0.10
N PHE A 46 -12.77 -15.28 -0.97
CA PHE A 46 -13.33 -14.28 -1.88
C PHE A 46 -14.06 -13.12 -1.17
N ALA A 47 -14.34 -13.24 0.14
CA ALA A 47 -14.86 -12.14 0.94
C ALA A 47 -13.84 -11.00 1.08
N SER A 48 -12.55 -11.28 0.85
CA SER A 48 -11.46 -10.30 0.84
C SER A 48 -11.24 -9.74 -0.56
N VAL A 49 -11.49 -8.43 -0.74
CA VAL A 49 -11.04 -7.68 -1.92
C VAL A 49 -9.64 -7.16 -1.62
N ASN A 50 -8.63 -7.86 -2.12
CA ASN A 50 -7.22 -7.51 -1.95
C ASN A 50 -6.81 -6.44 -2.97
N PHE A 51 -6.18 -5.37 -2.50
CA PHE A 51 -5.70 -4.28 -3.34
C PHE A 51 -4.41 -3.68 -2.78
N VAL A 52 -3.55 -3.17 -3.65
CA VAL A 52 -2.31 -2.46 -3.26
C VAL A 52 -2.50 -0.95 -3.35
N THR A 53 -3.26 -0.47 -4.32
CA THR A 53 -3.59 0.95 -4.52
C THR A 53 -5.07 1.11 -4.85
N ALA A 54 -5.59 2.30 -4.60
CA ALA A 54 -6.95 2.71 -4.89
C ALA A 54 -6.95 4.13 -5.45
N HIS A 55 -8.13 4.71 -5.64
CA HIS A 55 -8.25 6.15 -5.94
C HIS A 55 -7.84 7.03 -4.76
N ASP A 56 -8.03 6.54 -3.53
CA ASP A 56 -7.55 7.21 -2.32
C ASP A 56 -6.06 6.91 -2.09
N GLY A 57 -5.25 7.98 -2.03
CA GLY A 57 -3.82 7.93 -1.81
C GLY A 57 -3.02 7.76 -3.11
N PHE A 58 -1.79 7.25 -2.99
CA PHE A 58 -0.91 7.10 -4.15
C PHE A 58 -1.40 6.07 -5.18
N THR A 59 -1.14 6.40 -6.44
CA THR A 59 -1.12 5.43 -7.54
C THR A 59 0.01 4.42 -7.34
N LEU A 60 0.04 3.34 -8.12
CA LEU A 60 1.14 2.36 -8.01
C LEU A 60 2.49 2.97 -8.39
N ALA A 61 2.50 3.88 -9.39
CA ALA A 61 3.71 4.59 -9.79
C ALA A 61 4.20 5.54 -8.70
N ASP A 62 3.29 6.28 -8.06
CA ASP A 62 3.65 7.22 -7.01
C ASP A 62 4.07 6.51 -5.72
N LEU A 63 3.48 5.34 -5.43
CA LEU A 63 3.83 4.50 -4.28
C LEU A 63 5.31 4.10 -4.27
N VAL A 64 5.93 3.97 -5.45
CA VAL A 64 7.37 3.67 -5.62
C VAL A 64 8.22 4.89 -6.01
N SER A 65 7.60 6.08 -6.07
CA SER A 65 8.27 7.30 -6.51
C SER A 65 8.29 8.41 -5.46
N PHE A 66 7.43 8.37 -4.44
CA PHE A 66 7.32 9.43 -3.43
C PHE A 66 7.25 8.86 -2.02
N ASN A 67 7.95 9.47 -1.08
CA ASN A 67 7.82 9.20 0.35
C ASN A 67 6.79 10.13 1.01
N GLU A 68 6.68 11.36 0.52
CA GLU A 68 5.78 12.38 1.07
C GLU A 68 4.68 12.71 0.08
N LYS A 69 3.51 13.11 0.58
CA LYS A 69 2.40 13.60 -0.26
C LYS A 69 2.71 15.02 -0.77
N HIS A 70 2.36 15.28 -2.02
CA HIS A 70 2.52 16.59 -2.70
C HIS A 70 1.14 17.06 -3.20
N ASN A 71 0.27 17.42 -2.24
CA ASN A 71 -1.12 17.85 -2.50
C ASN A 71 -1.26 19.38 -2.53
N GLU A 72 -0.18 20.14 -2.73
CA GLU A 72 -0.19 21.60 -2.71
C GLU A 72 -1.19 22.20 -3.71
N ALA A 73 -1.44 21.50 -4.81
CA ALA A 73 -2.42 21.88 -5.83
C ALA A 73 -3.86 21.96 -5.30
N ASN A 74 -4.17 21.30 -4.17
CA ASN A 74 -5.49 21.33 -3.54
C ASN A 74 -5.72 22.60 -2.70
N LEU A 75 -4.68 23.42 -2.51
CA LEU A 75 -4.73 24.74 -1.85
C LEU A 75 -5.11 24.72 -0.35
N ASP A 76 -5.02 23.58 0.32
CA ASP A 76 -5.21 23.44 1.78
C ASP A 76 -3.87 23.40 2.56
N GLY A 77 -2.79 23.86 1.93
CA GLY A 77 -1.45 23.83 2.52
C GLY A 77 -0.90 22.41 2.74
N ASN A 78 -1.24 21.48 1.85
CA ASN A 78 -0.86 20.06 1.93
C ASN A 78 -1.37 19.37 3.21
N GLN A 79 -2.44 19.86 3.82
CA GLN A 79 -3.03 19.26 5.04
C GLN A 79 -3.98 18.09 4.74
N ASP A 80 -4.46 17.98 3.51
CA ASP A 80 -5.37 16.94 3.07
C ASP A 80 -4.63 15.65 2.66
N GLY A 81 -5.34 14.52 2.65
CA GLY A 81 -4.78 13.20 2.35
C GLY A 81 -4.05 12.55 3.54
N ALA A 82 -3.76 11.24 3.42
CA ALA A 82 -3.07 10.48 4.46
C ALA A 82 -1.57 10.78 4.49
N ASP A 83 -1.01 10.93 5.70
CA ASP A 83 0.43 11.20 5.90
C ASP A 83 1.29 9.93 5.93
N ASP A 84 0.71 8.77 6.26
CA ASP A 84 1.40 7.47 6.20
C ASP A 84 0.93 6.66 5.00
N ASN A 85 1.58 6.86 3.85
CA ASN A 85 1.25 6.13 2.63
C ASN A 85 1.90 4.74 2.54
N ARG A 86 2.84 4.43 3.43
CA ARG A 86 3.68 3.22 3.38
C ARG A 86 4.36 3.02 2.03
N SER A 87 4.83 4.10 1.45
CA SER A 87 5.56 4.14 0.18
C SER A 87 7.07 4.02 0.36
N TRP A 88 7.78 3.90 -0.75
CA TRP A 88 9.23 4.03 -0.82
C TRP A 88 9.63 4.61 -2.17
N ASN A 89 10.25 5.79 -2.19
CA ASN A 89 10.63 6.51 -3.41
C ASN A 89 11.79 5.87 -4.23
N CYS A 90 12.23 4.67 -3.83
CA CYS A 90 13.35 3.93 -4.40
C CYS A 90 14.70 4.68 -4.39
N GLY A 91 14.83 5.76 -3.61
CA GLY A 91 16.05 6.54 -3.46
C GLY A 91 16.01 7.96 -4.05
N ALA A 92 14.94 8.32 -4.77
CA ALA A 92 14.76 9.68 -5.30
C ALA A 92 13.30 10.12 -5.21
N GLU A 93 13.03 11.32 -4.69
CA GLU A 93 11.67 11.84 -4.60
C GLU A 93 11.18 12.33 -5.98
N GLY A 94 10.13 11.69 -6.50
CA GLY A 94 9.50 12.01 -7.77
C GLY A 94 10.26 11.53 -9.01
N PRO A 95 10.03 12.17 -10.18
CA PRO A 95 10.68 11.80 -11.44
C PRO A 95 12.20 11.93 -11.36
N THR A 96 12.90 10.90 -11.84
CA THR A 96 14.37 10.86 -11.85
C THR A 96 14.89 10.22 -13.14
N GLN A 97 16.12 10.54 -13.51
CA GLN A 97 16.84 9.91 -14.62
C GLN A 97 17.94 8.95 -14.13
N ASP A 98 18.07 8.77 -12.81
CA ASP A 98 18.98 7.78 -12.24
C ASP A 98 18.51 6.36 -12.61
N SER A 99 19.29 5.70 -13.46
CA SER A 99 18.96 4.37 -13.96
C SER A 99 18.91 3.31 -12.87
N THR A 100 19.61 3.49 -11.75
CA THR A 100 19.55 2.56 -10.62
C THR A 100 18.22 2.66 -9.89
N VAL A 101 17.68 3.87 -9.73
CA VAL A 101 16.36 4.10 -9.12
C VAL A 101 15.26 3.65 -10.06
N VAL A 102 15.34 3.99 -11.34
CA VAL A 102 14.36 3.58 -12.36
C VAL A 102 14.26 2.06 -12.47
N ALA A 103 15.36 1.32 -12.30
CA ALA A 103 15.35 -0.14 -12.33
C ALA A 103 14.67 -0.79 -11.11
N LEU A 104 14.50 -0.05 -10.00
CA LEU A 104 13.81 -0.53 -8.80
C LEU A 104 12.29 -0.32 -8.83
N ARG A 105 11.81 0.65 -9.63
CA ARG A 105 10.40 1.05 -9.75
C ARG A 105 9.64 0.17 -10.72
#